data_AF-A0A7W2GJC2-F1
#
_entry.id   AF-A0A7W2GJC2-F1
#
_cell.length_a   1.000
_cell.length_b   1.000
_cell.length_c   1.000
_cell.angle_alpha   90.00
_cell.angle_beta   90.00
_cell.angle_gamma   90.00
#
_symmetry.space_group_name_H-M   'P 1'
#
loop_
_entity.id
_entity.type
_entity.pdbx_description
1 polymer ?
#
loop_
_entity_poly.entity_id
_entity_poly.type
_entity_poly.pdbx_seq_one_letter_code
_entity_poly.pdbx_strand_id
1 'polypeptide(L)'
;MGILVNVHSYSQKIKGFFLVLLLSCLIANQAMAADKIGAIAAVIGTVSIERDGEVLKVKPGSAVYENDKILTGSSSRAQVLLMDQTAINIGQKAELVLDKFVFNSDDDEVALKVTKGTFRFIS
;
A
#
# COMPACT_ATOMS: atom_id res chain seq x y z
N MET A 1 -36.04 -0.85 -56.09
CA MET A 1 -34.60 -1.20 -56.17
C MET A 1 -33.89 -0.61 -54.95
N GLY A 2 -33.93 -1.22 -53.75
CA GLY A 2 -33.49 -0.49 -52.55
C GLY A 2 -33.32 -1.25 -51.23
N ILE A 3 -33.11 -2.57 -51.21
CA ILE A 3 -33.06 -3.32 -49.93
C ILE A 3 -31.73 -4.07 -49.69
N LEU A 4 -30.80 -4.16 -50.67
CA LEU A 4 -29.60 -5.02 -50.52
C LEU A 4 -28.31 -4.33 -50.04
N VAL A 5 -28.29 -3.02 -49.78
CA VAL A 5 -27.03 -2.31 -49.43
C VAL A 5 -26.80 -2.19 -47.90
N ASN A 6 -27.81 -2.47 -47.06
CA ASN A 6 -27.75 -2.13 -45.62
C ASN A 6 -27.24 -3.27 -44.70
N VAL A 7 -27.10 -4.50 -45.19
CA VAL A 7 -26.64 -5.63 -44.34
C VAL A 7 -25.11 -5.66 -44.21
N HIS A 8 -24.38 -5.24 -45.25
CA HIS A 8 -22.91 -5.30 -45.28
C HIS A 8 -22.24 -4.22 -44.42
N SER A 9 -22.85 -3.04 -44.30
CA SER A 9 -22.35 -1.95 -43.43
C SER A 9 -22.63 -2.22 -41.94
N TYR A 10 -23.70 -2.94 -41.61
CA TYR A 10 -24.05 -3.32 -40.23
C TYR A 10 -23.03 -4.29 -39.61
N SER A 11 -22.56 -5.29 -40.37
CA SER A 11 -21.53 -6.23 -39.90
C SER A 11 -20.18 -5.54 -39.59
N GLN A 12 -19.80 -4.53 -40.37
CA GLN A 12 -18.56 -3.77 -40.15
C GLN A 12 -18.64 -2.86 -38.92
N LYS A 13 -19.81 -2.26 -38.64
CA LYS A 13 -20.04 -1.45 -37.43
C LYS A 13 -20.03 -2.30 -36.16
N ILE A 14 -20.58 -3.52 -36.21
CA ILE A 14 -20.53 -4.48 -35.09
C ILE A 14 -19.09 -4.95 -34.84
N LYS A 15 -18.35 -5.30 -35.90
CA LYS A 15 -16.93 -5.71 -35.77
C LYS A 15 -16.06 -4.58 -35.20
N GLY A 16 -16.27 -3.34 -35.64
CA GLY A 16 -15.57 -2.16 -35.11
C GLY A 16 -15.94 -1.89 -33.65
N PHE A 17 -17.21 -2.01 -33.29
CA PHE A 17 -17.66 -1.87 -31.89
C PHE A 17 -17.10 -2.98 -30.99
N PHE A 18 -17.06 -4.22 -31.49
CA PHE A 18 -16.48 -5.36 -30.78
C PHE A 18 -14.96 -5.19 -30.60
N LEU A 19 -14.26 -4.64 -31.61
CA LEU A 19 -12.83 -4.36 -31.54
C LEU A 19 -12.50 -3.25 -30.52
N VAL A 20 -13.31 -2.18 -30.47
CA VAL A 20 -13.16 -1.10 -29.48
C VAL A 20 -13.46 -1.60 -28.06
N LEU A 21 -14.48 -2.45 -27.90
CA LEU A 21 -14.79 -3.09 -26.62
C LEU A 21 -13.66 -4.01 -26.16
N LEU A 22 -13.06 -4.79 -27.07
CA LEU A 22 -11.91 -5.64 -26.76
C LEU A 22 -10.68 -4.82 -26.34
N LEU A 23 -10.44 -3.68 -27.00
CA LEU A 23 -9.31 -2.80 -26.71
C LEU A 23 -9.46 -2.07 -25.36
N SER A 24 -10.69 -1.76 -24.93
CA SER A 24 -10.93 -1.19 -23.60
C SER A 24 -10.64 -2.15 -22.43
N CYS A 25 -10.66 -3.46 -22.68
CA CYS A 25 -10.40 -4.47 -21.65
C CYS A 25 -8.90 -4.65 -21.36
N LEU A 26 -8.01 -4.17 -22.25
CA LEU A 26 -6.55 -4.27 -22.06
C LEU A 26 -5.98 -3.22 -21.09
N ILE A 27 -6.78 -2.24 -20.64
CA ILE A 27 -6.37 -1.25 -19.63
C ILE A 27 -6.79 -1.73 -18.22
N ALA A 28 -6.62 -3.03 -17.94
CA ALA A 28 -6.72 -3.54 -16.59
C ALA A 28 -5.49 -3.03 -15.82
N ASN A 29 -5.66 -1.93 -15.09
CA ASN A 29 -4.67 -1.50 -14.10
C ASN A 29 -4.50 -2.66 -13.10
N GLN A 30 -3.33 -3.28 -13.10
CA GLN A 30 -2.96 -4.26 -12.09
C GLN A 30 -2.84 -3.50 -10.77
N ALA A 31 -3.85 -3.60 -9.90
CA ALA A 31 -3.75 -3.13 -8.54
C ALA A 31 -2.80 -4.07 -7.80
N MET A 32 -1.54 -3.66 -7.66
CA MET A 32 -0.60 -4.33 -6.77
C MET A 32 -1.00 -3.97 -5.34
N ALA A 33 -1.47 -4.95 -4.58
CA ALA A 33 -1.68 -4.77 -3.15
C ALA A 33 -0.32 -4.62 -2.48
N ALA A 34 -0.14 -3.58 -1.65
CA ALA A 34 1.06 -3.44 -0.83
C ALA A 34 1.17 -4.62 0.15
N ASP A 35 2.38 -5.11 0.37
CA ASP A 35 2.61 -6.24 1.26
C ASP A 35 2.42 -5.82 2.72
N LYS A 36 1.75 -6.67 3.50
CA LYS A 36 1.65 -6.48 4.94
C LYS A 36 2.98 -6.89 5.57
N ILE A 37 3.59 -5.98 6.33
CA ILE A 37 4.91 -6.18 6.94
C ILE A 37 4.86 -6.26 8.47
N GLY A 38 3.71 -5.91 9.07
CA GLY A 38 3.56 -5.97 10.52
C GLY A 38 2.21 -5.46 11.03
N ALA A 39 2.21 -5.08 12.31
CA ALA A 39 1.08 -4.47 12.98
C ALA A 39 1.51 -3.49 14.07
N ILE A 40 0.66 -2.52 14.38
CA ILE A 40 0.80 -1.66 15.56
C ILE A 40 0.55 -2.52 16.81
N ALA A 41 1.56 -2.70 17.65
CA ALA A 41 1.44 -3.43 18.90
C ALA A 41 0.98 -2.52 20.05
N ALA A 42 1.40 -1.26 20.07
CA ALA A 42 1.04 -0.30 21.11
C ALA A 42 0.95 1.14 20.60
N VAL A 43 0.06 1.93 21.21
CA VAL A 43 -0.15 3.36 20.93
C VAL A 43 -0.27 4.13 22.24
N ILE A 44 0.50 5.21 22.37
CA ILE A 44 0.36 6.22 23.43
C ILE A 44 0.24 7.58 22.75
N GLY A 45 -0.79 8.35 23.08
CA GLY A 45 -1.01 9.68 22.50
C GLY A 45 -1.53 9.62 21.05
N THR A 46 -1.00 10.49 20.19
CA THR A 46 -1.41 10.61 18.78
C THR A 46 -0.44 9.89 17.87
N VAL A 47 -0.94 8.84 17.21
CA VAL A 47 -0.19 8.07 16.21
C VAL A 47 -1.08 7.90 14.98
N SER A 48 -0.48 8.06 13.80
CA SER A 48 -1.14 7.86 12.51
C SER A 48 -0.22 7.18 11.51
N ILE A 49 -0.83 6.60 10.49
CA ILE A 49 -0.16 6.10 9.30
C ILE A 49 -0.55 7.02 8.15
N GLU A 50 0.41 7.55 7.42
CA GLU A 50 0.18 8.16 6.12
C GLU A 50 0.46 7.11 5.04
N ARG A 51 -0.56 6.83 4.22
CA ARG A 51 -0.53 5.87 3.11
C ARG A 51 -1.26 6.46 1.92
N ASP A 52 -0.64 6.45 0.74
CA ASP A 52 -1.22 6.96 -0.50
C ASP A 52 -1.78 8.40 -0.39
N GLY A 53 -1.14 9.22 0.45
CA GLY A 53 -1.56 10.60 0.73
C GLY A 53 -2.72 10.73 1.73
N GLU A 54 -3.28 9.63 2.23
CA GLU A 54 -4.29 9.62 3.28
C GLU A 54 -3.68 9.41 4.67
N VAL A 55 -4.21 10.12 5.66
CA VAL A 55 -3.80 9.98 7.06
C VAL A 55 -4.81 9.13 7.83
N LEU A 56 -4.38 7.94 8.21
CA LEU A 56 -5.15 6.94 8.92
C LEU A 56 -4.82 6.97 10.42
N LYS A 57 -5.85 7.08 11.27
CA LYS A 57 -5.66 6.87 12.72
C LYS A 57 -5.47 5.39 13.00
N VAL A 58 -4.56 5.07 13.92
CA VAL A 58 -4.26 3.68 14.28
C VAL A 58 -4.60 3.35 15.72
N LYS A 59 -4.78 2.05 15.95
CA LYS A 59 -4.95 1.43 17.26
C LYS A 59 -4.10 0.15 17.31
N PRO A 60 -3.86 -0.43 18.49
CA PRO A 60 -3.26 -1.77 18.57
C PRO A 60 -4.01 -2.77 17.67
N GLY A 61 -3.27 -3.55 16.90
CA GLY A 61 -3.76 -4.46 15.87
C GLY A 61 -3.94 -3.84 14.47
N SER A 62 -3.83 -2.52 14.31
CA SER A 62 -3.82 -1.88 12.98
C SER A 62 -2.69 -2.47 12.13
N ALA A 63 -3.02 -2.95 10.93
CA ALA A 63 -2.05 -3.53 10.02
C ALA A 63 -1.12 -2.44 9.45
N VAL A 64 0.15 -2.82 9.32
CA VAL A 64 1.21 -1.99 8.76
C VAL A 64 1.71 -2.66 7.49
N TYR A 65 1.82 -1.86 6.44
CA TYR A 65 2.14 -2.30 5.09
C TYR A 65 3.43 -1.62 4.63
N GLU A 66 4.05 -2.19 3.61
CA GLU A 66 5.19 -1.59 2.94
C GLU A 66 4.85 -0.16 2.47
N ASN A 67 5.83 0.73 2.52
CA ASN A 67 5.72 2.17 2.26
C ASN A 67 4.87 2.97 3.24
N ASP A 68 4.34 2.37 4.32
CA ASP A 68 3.66 3.13 5.36
C ASP A 68 4.60 4.12 6.03
N LYS A 69 4.13 5.36 6.17
CA LYS A 69 4.78 6.38 7.01
C LYS A 69 4.08 6.48 8.35
N ILE A 70 4.74 5.99 9.40
CA ILE A 70 4.29 6.11 10.78
C ILE A 70 4.67 7.49 11.33
N LEU A 71 3.68 8.21 11.86
CA LEU A 71 3.83 9.53 12.45
C LEU A 71 3.43 9.51 13.93
N THR A 72 4.26 10.08 14.80
CA THR A 72 3.93 10.27 16.22
C THR A 72 3.91 11.74 16.60
N GLY A 73 2.92 12.12 17.41
CA GLY A 73 2.78 13.48 17.94
C GLY A 73 3.70 13.80 19.12
N SER A 74 3.49 14.97 19.72
CA SER A 74 4.07 15.34 21.03
C SER A 74 3.58 14.39 22.12
N SER A 75 4.44 14.04 23.08
CA SER A 75 4.11 13.12 24.19
C SER A 75 3.51 11.78 23.73
N SER A 76 3.85 11.35 22.51
CA SER A 76 3.29 10.16 21.87
C SER A 76 4.36 9.11 21.66
N ARG A 77 3.95 7.84 21.63
CA ARG A 77 4.82 6.69 21.34
C ARG A 77 4.03 5.64 20.57
N ALA A 78 4.74 4.86 19.75
CA ALA A 78 4.18 3.71 19.08
C ALA A 78 5.11 2.51 19.21
N GLN A 79 4.57 1.31 19.09
CA GLN A 79 5.34 0.10 18.83
C GLN A 79 4.78 -0.56 17.58
N VAL A 80 5.66 -0.88 16.64
CA VAL A 80 5.37 -1.74 15.48
C VAL A 80 5.98 -3.10 15.76
N LEU A 81 5.21 -4.17 15.58
CA LEU A 81 5.71 -5.53 15.57
C LEU A 81 5.71 -6.03 14.13
N LEU A 82 6.89 -6.35 13.61
CA LEU A 82 7.09 -6.91 12.28
C LEU A 82 6.79 -8.41 12.26
N MET A 83 6.69 -9.00 11.07
CA MET A 83 6.34 -10.42 10.91
C MET A 83 7.43 -11.39 11.38
N ASP A 84 8.69 -10.95 11.40
CA ASP A 84 9.85 -11.67 11.96
C ASP A 84 9.93 -11.58 13.49
N GLN A 85 8.95 -10.94 14.13
CA GLN A 85 8.91 -10.63 15.57
C GLN A 85 9.83 -9.48 16.01
N THR A 86 10.48 -8.77 15.08
CA THR A 86 11.21 -7.54 15.39
C THR A 86 10.25 -6.47 15.90
N ALA A 87 10.52 -5.91 17.07
CA ALA A 87 9.76 -4.82 17.67
C ALA A 87 10.47 -3.48 17.47
N ILE A 88 9.81 -2.55 16.78
CA ILE A 88 10.28 -1.18 16.56
C ILE A 88 9.52 -0.25 17.52
N ASN A 89 10.22 0.29 18.50
CA ASN A 89 9.67 1.32 19.38
C ASN A 89 9.95 2.71 18.80
N ILE A 90 8.91 3.52 18.69
CA ILE A 90 8.93 4.85 18.08
C ILE A 90 8.62 5.89 19.16
N GLY A 91 9.51 6.87 19.33
CA GLY A 91 9.35 7.97 20.28
C GLY A 91 8.41 9.07 19.79
N GLN A 92 8.41 10.20 20.50
CA GLN A 92 7.57 11.36 20.18
C GLN A 92 8.11 12.16 19.00
N LYS A 93 7.22 12.90 18.32
CA LYS A 93 7.55 13.78 17.18
C LYS A 93 8.35 13.07 16.08
N ALA A 94 8.09 11.79 15.87
CA ALA A 94 8.85 10.93 14.99
C ALA A 94 8.14 10.70 13.65
N GLU A 95 8.94 10.39 12.64
CA GLU A 95 8.49 9.99 11.31
C GLU A 95 9.38 8.83 10.82
N LEU A 96 8.74 7.70 10.54
CA LEU A 96 9.38 6.47 10.08
C LEU A 96 8.65 5.96 8.85
N VAL A 97 9.37 5.73 7.77
CA VAL A 97 8.87 5.01 6.60
C VAL A 97 9.45 3.60 6.62
N LEU A 98 8.56 2.61 6.47
CA LEU A 98 8.92 1.20 6.38
C LEU A 98 9.02 0.85 4.89
N ASP A 99 10.22 1.01 4.33
CA ASP A 99 10.45 1.07 2.88
C ASP A 99 10.45 -0.32 2.23
N LYS A 100 11.17 -1.28 2.83
CA LYS A 100 11.25 -2.65 2.31
C LYS A 100 11.39 -3.65 3.44
N PHE A 101 10.62 -4.74 3.36
CA PHE A 101 10.74 -5.87 4.28
C PHE A 101 10.76 -7.16 3.46
N VAL A 102 11.95 -7.72 3.25
CA VAL A 102 12.14 -9.02 2.60
C VAL A 102 12.31 -10.05 3.70
N PHE A 103 11.36 -10.97 3.79
CA PHE A 103 11.37 -12.05 4.75
C PHE A 103 11.12 -13.38 4.03
N ASN A 104 11.79 -14.44 4.47
CA ASN A 104 11.69 -15.79 3.89
C ASN A 104 12.38 -15.92 2.51
N SER A 105 13.50 -15.24 2.35
CA SER A 105 14.46 -15.38 1.23
C SER A 105 15.80 -15.90 1.77
N ASP A 106 16.73 -16.31 0.91
CA ASP A 106 18.09 -16.68 1.35
C ASP A 106 18.81 -15.51 2.07
N ASP A 107 18.34 -14.27 1.85
CA ASP A 107 18.76 -13.04 2.55
C ASP A 107 17.54 -12.31 3.14
N ASP A 108 17.37 -12.34 4.47
CA ASP A 108 16.38 -11.50 5.15
C ASP A 108 16.89 -10.03 5.18
N GLU A 109 16.12 -9.10 4.62
CA GLU A 109 16.49 -7.69 4.48
C GLU A 109 15.39 -6.77 5.03
N VAL A 110 15.74 -5.86 5.94
CA VAL A 110 14.84 -4.81 6.44
C VAL A 110 15.42 -3.45 6.11
N ALA A 111 14.78 -2.70 5.21
CA ALA A 111 15.14 -1.33 4.86
C ALA A 111 14.15 -0.33 5.46
N LEU A 112 14.69 0.61 6.25
CA LEU A 112 13.91 1.63 6.94
C LEU A 112 14.45 3.02 6.61
N LYS A 113 13.54 3.95 6.37
CA LYS A 113 13.88 5.36 6.19
C LYS A 113 13.39 6.16 7.37
N VAL A 114 14.34 6.69 8.13
CA VAL A 114 14.10 7.50 9.32
C VAL A 114 14.30 8.97 8.98
N THR A 115 13.24 9.78 9.12
CA THR A 115 13.33 11.22 8.87
C THR A 115 13.64 11.99 10.16
N LYS A 116 12.98 11.64 11.27
CA LYS A 116 13.19 12.30 12.58
C LYS A 116 12.64 11.47 13.73
N GLY A 117 13.14 11.75 14.94
CA GLY A 117 12.66 11.15 16.19
C GLY A 117 13.63 10.14 16.77
N THR A 118 13.17 9.37 17.75
CA THR A 118 13.96 8.33 18.43
C THR A 118 13.37 6.97 18.18
N PHE A 119 14.21 5.98 17.92
CA PHE A 119 13.81 4.62 17.56
C PHE A 119 14.62 3.60 18.35
N ARG A 120 13.99 2.46 18.70
CA ARG A 120 14.69 1.31 19.28
C ARG A 120 14.18 0.02 18.66
N PHE A 121 15.12 -0.76 18.12
CA PHE A 121 14.91 -2.07 17.52
C PHE A 121 15.21 -3.17 18.53
N ILE A 122 14.39 -4.21 18.53
CA ILE A 122 14.53 -5.40 19.37
C ILE A 122 14.14 -6.59 18.49
N SER A 123 15.07 -7.50 18.25
CA SER A 123 14.91 -8.72 17.44
C SER A 123 15.39 -9.93 18.23
#